data_AF-A0A948W0B3-F1
#
_entry.id   AF-A0A948W0B3-F1
#
_cell.length_a   1.000
_cell.length_b   1.000
_cell.length_c   1.000
_cell.angle_alpha   90.00
_cell.angle_beta   90.00
_cell.angle_gamma   90.00
#
_symmetry.space_group_name_H-M   'P 1'
#
loop_
_entity.id
_entity.type
_entity.pdbx_description
1 polymer ?
#
loop_
_entity_poly.entity_id
_entity_poly.type
_entity_poly.pdbx_seq_one_letter_code
_entity_poly.pdbx_strand_id
1 'polypeptide(L)' 'MVVNADLPLWVAGVAIILAVPLTFMAANWVRKNVDHGEARFGPDGKVIEDEEKQG' A
#
# COMPACT_ATOMS: atom_id res chain seq x y z
N MET A 1 -25.87 20.80 -25.64
CA MET A 1 -24.44 20.72 -25.32
C MET A 1 -23.98 19.32 -25.65
N VAL A 2 -23.20 19.13 -26.73
CA VAL A 2 -22.57 17.84 -27.01
C VAL A 2 -21.32 17.78 -26.14
N VAL A 3 -21.31 16.89 -25.15
CA VAL A 3 -20.11 16.63 -24.34
C VAL A 3 -19.22 15.74 -25.18
N ASN A 4 -18.21 16.32 -25.83
CA ASN A 4 -17.12 15.55 -26.38
C ASN A 4 -16.20 15.19 -25.22
N ALA A 5 -16.12 13.89 -24.89
CA ALA A 5 -15.22 13.44 -23.85
C ALA A 5 -13.79 13.51 -24.38
N ASP A 6 -13.13 14.61 -24.05
CA ASP A 6 -11.77 14.92 -24.41
C ASP A 6 -10.79 14.14 -23.51
N LEU A 7 -9.56 13.96 -24.02
CA LEU A 7 -8.51 13.19 -23.37
C LEU A 7 -8.29 13.60 -21.89
N PRO A 8 -8.29 14.91 -21.54
CA PRO A 8 -8.22 15.35 -20.15
C PRO A 8 -9.38 14.86 -19.27
N LEU A 9 -10.62 14.90 -19.79
CA LEU A 9 -11.81 14.44 -19.05
C LEU A 9 -11.76 12.92 -18.80
N TRP A 10 -11.29 12.14 -19.78
CA TRP A 10 -11.07 10.70 -19.60
C TRP A 10 -10.01 10.40 -18.55
N VAL A 11 -8.87 11.09 -18.59
CA VAL A 11 -7.80 10.93 -17.60
C VAL A 11 -8.29 11.28 -16.20
N ALA A 12 -9.04 12.38 -16.05
CA ALA A 12 -9.63 12.77 -14.78
C ALA A 12 -10.61 11.71 -14.25
N GLY A 13 -11.49 11.19 -15.12
CA GLY A 13 -12.43 10.14 -14.75
C GLY A 13 -11.74 8.87 -14.26
N VAL A 14 -10.71 8.41 -14.98
CA VAL A 14 -9.92 7.22 -14.59
C VAL A 14 -9.18 7.47 -13.28
N ALA A 15 -8.56 8.65 -13.10
CA ALA A 15 -7.88 9.00 -11.86
C ALA A 15 -8.81 8.98 -10.65
N ILE A 16 -10.05 9.50 -10.79
CA ILE A 16 -11.05 9.50 -9.72
C ILE A 16 -11.46 8.06 -9.35
N ILE A 17 -11.76 7.22 -10.36
CA ILE A 17 -12.15 5.83 -10.13
C ILE A 17 -11.04 5.04 -9.42
N LEU A 18 -9.79 5.31 -9.78
CA LEU A 18 -8.63 4.59 -9.25
C LEU A 18 -8.09 5.17 -7.93
N ALA A 19 -8.47 6.39 -7.54
CA ALA A 19 -7.92 7.06 -6.36
C ALA A 19 -8.03 6.21 -5.08
N VAL A 20 -9.24 5.69 -4.80
CA VAL A 20 -9.50 4.87 -3.61
C VAL A 20 -8.76 3.53 -3.68
N PRO A 21 -8.96 2.67 -4.71
CA PRO A 21 -8.31 1.36 -4.72
C PRO A 21 -6.78 1.45 -4.75
N LEU A 22 -6.19 2.42 -5.47
CA LEU A 22 -4.73 2.59 -5.49
C LEU A 22 -4.19 3.01 -4.11
N THR A 23 -4.92 3.86 -3.38
CA THR A 23 -4.53 4.24 -2.02
C THR A 23 -4.48 3.03 -1.10
N PHE A 24 -5.50 2.17 -1.12
CA PHE A 24 -5.52 0.94 -0.32
C PHE A 24 -4.48 -0.09 -0.77
N MET A 25 -4.26 -0.23 -2.08
CA MET A 25 -3.19 -1.08 -2.62
C MET A 25 -1.81 -0.61 -2.14
N ALA A 26 -1.54 0.69 -2.19
CA ALA A 26 -0.30 1.28 -1.71
C ALA A 26 -0.14 1.07 -0.19
N ALA A 27 -1.19 1.32 0.60
CA ALA A 27 -1.16 1.10 2.04
C ALA A 27 -0.91 -0.38 2.40
N ASN A 28 -1.56 -1.31 1.70
CA ASN A 28 -1.35 -2.75 1.88
C ASN A 28 0.05 -3.19 1.43
N TRP A 29 0.57 -2.60 0.35
CA TRP A 29 1.93 -2.85 -0.10
C TRP A 29 2.94 -2.38 0.94
N VAL A 30 2.79 -1.17 1.48
CA VAL A 30 3.61 -0.65 2.58
C VAL A 30 3.55 -1.60 3.78
N ARG A 31 2.35 -2.00 4.20
CA ARG A 31 2.16 -2.96 5.30
C ARG A 31 2.78 -4.34 5.06
N LYS A 32 3.14 -4.69 3.83
CA LYS A 32 3.73 -6.00 3.52
C LYS A 32 5.23 -5.96 3.22
N ASN A 33 5.70 -4.83 2.69
CA ASN A 33 7.04 -4.74 2.10
C ASN A 33 7.92 -3.68 2.78
N VAL A 34 7.36 -2.82 3.62
CA VAL A 34 8.15 -1.96 4.49
C VAL A 34 8.35 -2.73 5.78
N ASP A 35 9.62 -2.95 6.13
CA ASP A 35 9.97 -3.55 7.42
C ASP A 35 9.33 -2.72 8.52
N HIS A 36 8.48 -3.37 9.31
CA HIS A 36 7.84 -2.74 10.45
C HIS A 36 8.95 -2.62 11.47
N GLY A 37 9.58 -1.44 11.54
CA GLY A 37 10.73 -1.14 12.41
C GLY A 37 10.47 -1.32 13.91
N GLU A 38 9.36 -1.94 14.30
CA GLU A 38 9.32 -2.74 15.51
C GLU A 38 10.22 -3.96 15.31
N ALA A 39 11.53 -3.73 15.44
CA ALA A 39 12.38 -4.71 16.11
C ALA A 39 11.59 -5.13 17.36
N ARG A 40 10.98 -6.31 17.28
CA ARG A 40 10.16 -6.83 18.36
C ARG A 40 11.13 -7.19 19.44
N PHE A 41 11.37 -6.27 20.38
CA PHE A 41 12.22 -6.58 21.50
C PHE A 41 11.41 -7.47 22.44
N GLY A 42 11.91 -8.67 22.72
CA GLY A 42 11.35 -9.50 23.78
C GLY A 42 11.42 -8.75 25.13
N PRO A 43 10.74 -9.23 26.18
CA PRO A 43 10.85 -8.66 27.52
C PRO A 43 12.31 -8.61 28.05
N ASP A 44 13.21 -9.37 27.43
CA ASP A 44 14.66 -9.38 27.68
C ASP A 44 15.47 -8.37 26.83
N GLY A 45 14.82 -7.50 26.06
CA GLY A 45 15.47 -6.44 25.28
C GLY A 45 16.24 -6.92 24.04
N LYS A 46 16.06 -8.18 23.61
CA LYS A 46 16.68 -8.75 22.40
C LYS A 46 15.72 -8.69 21.22
N VAL A 47 16.26 -8.41 20.02
CA VAL A 47 15.51 -8.43 18.76
C VAL A 47 14.97 -9.84 18.54
N ILE A 48 13.66 -9.98 18.48
CA ILE A 48 12.97 -11.18 17.99
C ILE A 48 13.08 -11.11 16.48
N GLU A 49 14.16 -11.70 15.96
CA GLU A 49 14.21 -12.10 14.56
C GLU A 49 13.28 -13.32 14.47
N ASP A 50 12.15 -13.19 13.76
CA ASP A 50 11.28 -14.33 13.43
C ASP A 50 12.03 -15.24 12.42
N GLU A 51 13.10 -15.92 12.88
CA GLU A 51 13.64 -17.10 12.21
C GLU A 51 12.69 -18.28 12.45
N GLU A 52 11.53 -18.28 11.82
CA GLU A 52 10.79 -19.52 11.60
C GLU A 52 10.03 -19.50 10.28
N LYS A 53 10.81 -19.32 9.22
CA LYS A 53 10.50 -19.86 7.90
C LYS A 53 11.23 -21.21 7.75
N GLN A 54 10.89 -22.18 8.60
CA GLN A 54 11.28 -23.59 8.40
C GLN A 54 10.10 -24.49 8.80
N GLY A 55 9.49 -25.15 7.80
CA GLY A 55 8.37 -26.07 7.94
C GLY A 55 7.53 -26.14 6.69
#